data_AF-A0A0S8GJD8-F1
#
_entry.id   AF-A0A0S8GJD8-F1
#
_cell.length_a   1.000
_cell.length_b   1.000
_cell.length_c   1.000
_cell.angle_alpha   90.00
_cell.angle_beta   90.00
_cell.angle_gamma   90.00
#
_symmetry.space_group_name_H-M   'P 1'
#
loop_
_entity.id
_entity.type
_entity.pdbx_description
1 polymer ?
#
loop_
_entity_poly.entity_id
_entity_poly.type
_entity_poly.pdbx_seq_one_letter_code
_entity_poly.pdbx_strand_id
1 'polypeptide(L)'
;MKGRVGMTHDEFGKRYFSESEAAIASKIREILEKNIGLDIDICPALPDDDLADDLGLGQFDGMDGNFMILDIENEFEIKLDRLSCSKIKTLRDVVRFVNEKLQKEN
;
A
#
# COMPACT_ATOMS: atom_id res chain seq x y z
N MET A 1 -22.16 -3.71 7.58
CA MET A 1 -20.87 -4.17 7.00
C MET A 1 -20.49 -5.48 7.68
N LYS A 2 -20.79 -6.63 7.08
CA LYS A 2 -20.44 -7.96 7.64
C LYS A 2 -19.11 -8.42 7.03
N GLY A 3 -18.12 -8.74 7.86
CA GLY A 3 -17.03 -9.65 7.47
C GLY A 3 -15.62 -9.07 7.28
N ARG A 4 -15.39 -7.75 7.41
CA ARG A 4 -14.02 -7.20 7.44
C ARG A 4 -13.47 -7.37 8.87
N VAL A 5 -12.60 -8.37 9.06
CA VAL A 5 -11.93 -8.63 10.33
C VAL A 5 -10.72 -7.70 10.41
N GLY A 6 -10.67 -6.85 11.43
CA GLY A 6 -9.47 -6.08 11.74
C GLY A 6 -8.30 -7.03 11.99
N MET A 7 -7.21 -6.84 11.26
CA MET A 7 -6.01 -7.67 11.38
C MET A 7 -4.77 -6.78 11.39
N THR A 8 -3.72 -7.25 12.04
CA THR A 8 -2.42 -6.58 12.05
C THR A 8 -1.81 -6.52 10.63
N HIS A 9 -0.83 -5.63 10.43
CA HIS A 9 -0.13 -5.50 9.14
C HIS A 9 0.53 -6.81 8.70
N ASP A 10 1.13 -7.55 9.64
CA ASP A 10 1.75 -8.85 9.33
C ASP A 10 0.73 -9.93 8.99
N GLU A 11 -0.40 -9.97 9.68
CA GLU A 11 -1.49 -10.90 9.36
C GLU A 11 -2.08 -10.59 7.99
N PHE A 12 -2.24 -9.31 7.65
CA PHE A 12 -2.70 -8.87 6.34
C PHE A 12 -1.75 -9.34 5.23
N GLY A 13 -0.45 -9.09 5.39
CA GLY A 13 0.56 -9.52 4.42
C GLY A 13 0.52 -11.04 4.20
N LYS A 14 0.56 -11.82 5.30
CA LYS A 14 0.54 -13.29 5.23
C LYS A 14 -0.76 -13.87 4.67
N ARG A 15 -1.89 -13.19 4.88
CA ARG A 15 -3.21 -13.68 4.47
C ARG A 15 -3.48 -13.47 2.99
N TYR A 16 -3.02 -12.36 2.42
CA TYR A 16 -3.46 -11.90 1.10
C TYR A 16 -2.38 -11.87 0.02
N PHE A 17 -1.12 -12.08 0.41
CA PHE A 17 0.05 -12.00 -0.47
C PHE A 17 0.91 -13.25 -0.36
N SER A 18 1.76 -13.44 -1.37
CA SER A 18 2.73 -14.54 -1.38
C SER A 18 3.81 -14.33 -0.31
N GLU A 19 4.57 -15.38 0.02
CA GLU A 19 5.65 -15.29 1.02
C GLU A 19 6.67 -14.19 0.69
N SER A 20 7.01 -14.02 -0.59
CA SER A 20 7.90 -12.95 -1.07
C SER A 20 7.31 -11.55 -0.98
N GLU A 21 5.98 -11.42 -0.96
CA GLU A 21 5.27 -10.14 -0.96
C GLU A 21 4.68 -9.78 0.42
N ALA A 22 4.56 -10.74 1.32
CA ALA A 22 3.89 -10.56 2.61
C ALA A 22 4.55 -9.48 3.47
N ALA A 23 5.89 -9.44 3.51
CA ALA A 23 6.63 -8.41 4.23
C ALA A 23 6.45 -7.02 3.59
N ILE A 24 6.47 -6.96 2.25
CA ILE A 24 6.24 -5.74 1.48
C ILE A 24 4.83 -5.19 1.74
N ALA A 25 3.82 -6.07 1.71
CA ALA A 25 2.43 -5.72 2.00
C ALA A 25 2.21 -5.23 3.43
N SER A 26 2.84 -5.89 4.42
CA SER A 26 2.82 -5.45 5.81
C SER A 26 3.35 -4.02 5.93
N LYS A 27 4.51 -3.75 5.32
CA LYS A 27 5.14 -2.42 5.38
C LYS A 27 4.39 -1.33 4.63
N ILE A 28 3.88 -1.61 3.43
CA ILE A 28 3.08 -0.65 2.67
C ILE A 28 1.83 -0.26 3.46
N ARG A 29 1.19 -1.22 4.14
CA ARG A 29 0.00 -0.94 4.95
C ARG A 29 0.30 -0.09 6.18
N GLU A 30 1.45 -0.30 6.82
CA GLU A 30 1.96 0.56 7.89
C GLU A 30 2.21 2.00 7.39
N ILE A 31 2.84 2.15 6.21
CA ILE A 31 3.07 3.47 5.57
C ILE A 31 1.74 4.17 5.26
N LEU A 32 0.76 3.43 4.73
CA LEU A 32 -0.57 3.95 4.48
C LEU A 32 -1.20 4.47 5.78
N GLU A 33 -1.28 3.65 6.82
CA GLU A 33 -1.84 4.04 8.12
C GLU A 33 -1.23 5.36 8.65
N LYS A 34 0.11 5.47 8.56
CA LYS A 34 0.84 6.67 8.99
C LYS A 34 0.48 7.92 8.18
N ASN A 35 0.32 7.79 6.86
CA ASN A 35 0.07 8.94 5.97
C ASN A 35 -1.39 9.43 6.02
N ILE A 36 -2.31 8.58 6.42
CA ILE A 36 -3.75 8.89 6.48
C ILE A 36 -4.13 9.63 7.76
N GLY A 37 -3.32 9.48 8.81
CA GLY A 37 -3.62 9.98 10.14
C GLY A 37 -4.64 9.12 10.88
N LEU A 38 -4.94 9.52 12.12
CA LEU A 38 -5.69 8.71 13.09
C LEU A 38 -7.21 8.61 12.82
N ASP A 39 -7.73 9.29 11.79
CA ASP A 39 -9.17 9.40 11.56
C ASP A 39 -9.75 8.28 10.69
N ILE A 40 -8.91 7.48 10.01
CA ILE A 40 -9.35 6.36 9.16
C ILE A 40 -8.73 5.06 9.66
N ASP A 41 -9.58 4.14 10.10
CA ASP A 41 -9.17 2.78 10.43
C ASP A 41 -8.89 2.00 9.14
N ILE A 42 -7.61 1.67 8.88
CA ILE A 42 -7.17 0.85 7.74
C ILE A 42 -7.15 -0.65 8.07
N CYS A 43 -7.36 -1.04 9.33
CA CYS A 43 -7.44 -2.45 9.75
C CYS A 43 -8.48 -3.29 8.98
N PRO A 44 -9.63 -2.76 8.54
CA PRO A 44 -10.58 -3.51 7.73
C PRO A 44 -10.29 -3.48 6.22
N ALA A 45 -9.30 -2.72 5.75
CA ALA A 45 -8.99 -2.59 4.32
C ALA A 45 -8.57 -3.94 3.70
N LEU A 46 -9.07 -4.22 2.50
CA LEU A 46 -8.70 -5.35 1.68
C LEU A 46 -7.64 -4.94 0.63
N PRO A 47 -6.84 -5.90 0.12
CA PRO A 47 -5.82 -5.60 -0.88
C PRO A 47 -6.37 -4.99 -2.17
N ASP A 48 -7.61 -5.36 -2.52
CA ASP A 48 -8.28 -4.99 -3.76
C ASP A 48 -9.27 -3.83 -3.57
N ASP A 49 -9.36 -3.26 -2.35
CA ASP A 49 -10.13 -2.03 -2.11
C ASP A 49 -9.46 -0.88 -2.88
N ASP A 50 -10.27 -0.05 -3.54
CA ASP A 50 -9.78 1.16 -4.20
C ASP A 50 -9.35 2.17 -3.14
N LEU A 51 -8.09 2.59 -3.22
CA LEU A 51 -7.50 3.50 -2.26
C LEU A 51 -8.30 4.81 -2.18
N ALA A 52 -8.77 5.34 -3.31
CA ALA A 52 -9.53 6.58 -3.32
C ALA A 52 -11.01 6.37 -3.04
N ASP A 53 -11.65 5.45 -3.75
CA ASP A 53 -13.10 5.30 -3.71
C ASP A 53 -13.59 4.53 -2.48
N ASP A 54 -12.86 3.48 -2.05
CA ASP A 54 -13.28 2.63 -0.92
C ASP A 54 -12.65 3.05 0.42
N LEU A 55 -11.41 3.55 0.40
CA LEU A 55 -10.68 3.95 1.60
C LEU A 55 -10.64 5.47 1.82
N GLY A 56 -11.14 6.26 0.88
CA GLY A 56 -11.20 7.71 0.99
C GLY A 56 -9.83 8.40 0.99
N LEU A 57 -8.80 7.71 0.52
CA LEU A 57 -7.46 8.26 0.39
C LEU A 57 -7.46 9.26 -0.75
N GLY A 58 -6.83 10.41 -0.57
CA GLY A 58 -6.56 11.28 -1.71
C GLY A 58 -5.92 10.46 -2.84
N GLN A 59 -6.26 10.73 -4.09
CA GLN A 59 -5.64 10.03 -5.22
C GLN A 59 -4.11 10.09 -5.11
N PHE A 60 -3.43 9.05 -5.59
CA PHE A 60 -1.97 8.92 -5.52
C PHE A 60 -1.22 10.07 -6.22
N ASP A 61 -1.90 10.89 -7.03
CA ASP A 61 -1.39 12.08 -7.70
C ASP A 61 -1.55 13.38 -6.89
N GLY A 62 -2.24 13.33 -5.74
CA GLY A 62 -2.38 14.42 -4.78
C GLY A 62 -1.16 14.62 -3.88
N MET A 63 -1.22 15.61 -3.00
CA MET A 63 -0.14 15.90 -2.04
C MET A 63 0.13 14.71 -1.10
N ASP A 64 -0.92 14.05 -0.62
CA ASP A 64 -0.82 12.90 0.29
C ASP A 64 -0.23 11.67 -0.42
N GLY A 65 -0.64 11.43 -1.67
CA GLY A 65 -0.04 10.42 -2.53
C GLY A 65 1.46 10.64 -2.76
N ASN A 66 1.90 11.89 -2.90
CA ASN A 66 3.32 12.22 -3.05
C ASN A 66 4.14 11.88 -1.80
N PHE A 67 3.63 12.16 -0.60
CA PHE A 67 4.32 11.79 0.64
C PHE A 67 4.39 10.28 0.81
N MET A 68 3.32 9.57 0.46
CA MET A 68 3.31 8.11 0.46
C MET A 68 4.32 7.51 -0.51
N ILE A 69 4.40 8.01 -1.75
CA ILE A 69 5.41 7.56 -2.72
C ILE A 69 6.82 7.75 -2.15
N LEU A 70 7.11 8.91 -1.55
CA LEU A 70 8.41 9.18 -0.96
C LEU A 70 8.73 8.26 0.23
N ASP A 71 7.76 8.00 1.11
CA ASP A 71 7.93 7.06 2.22
C ASP A 71 8.20 5.63 1.70
N ILE A 72 7.53 5.19 0.64
CA ILE A 72 7.78 3.88 0.02
C ILE A 72 9.16 3.83 -0.65
N GLU A 73 9.55 4.86 -1.41
CA GLU A 73 10.88 4.94 -2.01
C GLU A 73 11.99 4.86 -0.95
N ASN A 74 11.81 5.56 0.17
CA ASN A 74 12.79 5.57 1.26
C ASN A 74 12.84 4.24 2.01
N GLU A 75 11.69 3.60 2.27
CA GLU A 75 11.63 2.34 3.01
C GLU A 75 12.26 1.18 2.21
N PHE A 76 11.99 1.13 0.90
CA PHE A 76 12.46 0.03 0.04
C PHE A 76 13.71 0.37 -0.78
N GLU A 77 14.26 1.58 -0.62
CA GLU A 77 15.43 2.09 -1.35
C GLU A 77 15.28 2.07 -2.89
N ILE A 78 14.05 2.20 -3.39
CA ILE A 78 13.71 2.16 -4.82
C ILE A 78 13.32 3.52 -5.39
N LYS A 79 13.23 3.62 -6.73
CA LYS A 79 12.66 4.77 -7.43
C LYS A 79 11.38 4.43 -8.19
N LEU A 80 10.30 5.14 -7.84
CA LEU A 80 8.97 5.00 -8.41
C LEU A 80 8.70 6.18 -9.34
N ASP A 81 8.48 5.89 -10.62
CA ASP A 81 8.11 6.92 -11.57
C ASP A 81 6.63 7.31 -11.38
N ARG A 82 6.37 8.62 -11.30
CA ARG A 82 5.02 9.16 -11.06
C ARG A 82 3.99 8.70 -12.10
N LEU A 83 4.42 8.46 -13.34
CA LEU A 83 3.56 7.98 -14.42
C LEU A 83 3.10 6.53 -14.23
N SER A 84 3.91 5.70 -13.58
CA SER A 84 3.49 4.35 -13.17
C SER A 84 2.66 4.40 -11.90
N CYS A 85 2.97 5.31 -10.96
CA CYS A 85 2.18 5.50 -9.76
C CYS A 85 0.75 5.97 -10.05
N SER A 86 0.50 6.74 -11.13
CA SER A 86 -0.86 7.16 -11.49
C SER A 86 -1.79 6.03 -11.93
N LYS A 87 -1.26 4.82 -12.17
CA LYS A 87 -2.04 3.62 -12.48
C LYS A 87 -2.35 2.78 -11.25
N ILE A 88 -1.74 3.09 -10.11
CA ILE A 88 -1.96 2.39 -8.85
C ILE A 88 -3.33 2.81 -8.32
N LYS A 89 -4.20 1.83 -8.11
CA LYS A 89 -5.53 2.04 -7.55
C LYS A 89 -5.75 1.30 -6.25
N THR A 90 -5.08 0.17 -6.08
CA THR A 90 -5.28 -0.72 -4.94
C THR A 90 -3.98 -0.94 -4.18
N LEU A 91 -4.11 -1.38 -2.93
CA LEU A 91 -2.99 -1.87 -2.11
C LEU A 91 -2.20 -2.97 -2.82
N ARG A 92 -2.90 -3.87 -3.52
CA ARG A 92 -2.28 -4.95 -4.29
C ARG A 92 -1.40 -4.43 -5.43
N ASP A 93 -1.84 -3.37 -6.10
CA ASP A 93 -1.04 -2.76 -7.18
C ASP A 93 0.27 -2.19 -6.65
N VAL A 94 0.24 -1.51 -5.50
CA VAL A 94 1.45 -0.98 -4.85
C VAL A 94 2.42 -2.12 -4.54
N VAL A 95 1.94 -3.16 -3.85
CA VAL A 95 2.78 -4.29 -3.43
C VAL A 95 3.44 -4.97 -4.63
N ARG A 96 2.66 -5.24 -5.67
CA ARG A 96 3.18 -5.85 -6.90
C ARG A 96 4.23 -4.98 -7.56
N PHE A 97 3.98 -3.68 -7.66
CA PHE A 97 4.91 -2.75 -8.29
C PHE A 97 6.24 -2.66 -7.52
N VAL A 98 6.18 -2.57 -6.19
CA VAL A 98 7.37 -2.58 -5.33
C VAL A 98 8.13 -3.91 -5.46
N ASN A 99 7.43 -5.04 -5.40
CA ASN A 99 8.04 -6.35 -5.58
C ASN A 99 8.75 -6.47 -6.95
N GLU A 100 8.08 -6.08 -8.04
CA GLU A 100 8.68 -6.09 -9.38
C GLU A 100 9.92 -5.20 -9.51
N LYS A 101 9.97 -4.08 -8.79
CA LYS A 101 11.14 -3.19 -8.76
C LYS A 101 12.30 -3.83 -7.99
N LEU A 102 12.03 -4.37 -6.81
CA LEU A 102 13.04 -5.07 -5.99
C LEU A 102 13.63 -6.30 -6.70
N GLN A 103 12.83 -7.02 -7.51
CA GLN A 103 13.31 -8.14 -8.31
C GLN A 103 14.14 -7.73 -9.53
N LYS A 104 14.04 -6.48 -9.99
CA LYS A 104 14.83 -5.95 -11.12
C LYS A 104 16.16 -5.32 -10.69
N GLU A 105 16.26 -4.92 -9.43
CA GLU A 105 17.47 -4.32 -8.85
C GLU A 105 18.41 -5.36 -8.19
N ASN A 106 17.93 -6.60 -8.01
CA ASN A 106 18.74 -7.78 -7.65
C ASN A 106 19.21 -8.56 -8.89
#